data_AF-A0A0R1XAR7-F1
#
_entry.id   AF-A0A0R1XAR7-F1
#
_cell.length_a   1.000
_cell.length_b   1.000
_cell.length_c   1.000
_cell.angle_alpha   90.00
_cell.angle_beta   90.00
_cell.angle_gamma   90.00
#
_symmetry.space_group_name_H-M   'P 1'
#
loop_
_entity.id
_entity.type
_entity.pdbx_description
1 polymer ?
#
loop_
_entity_poly.entity_id
_entity_poly.type
_entity_poly.pdbx_seq_one_letter_code
_entity_poly.pdbx_strand_id
1 'polypeptide(L)'
;MSIIAVVMSKPLKDLLLASNLGLNKNHPLAGWNVLTILYHDGSSSGVPITLDFLTRRYNESYLDTENDEAPISDNILKTVLDVLSQQARLIEASARKIRARSKNGLYTTRTSYVYRITSSGIEYVKMMQRVLDAESTITANTNRIQEYCVLVVKLSQNPDTTGDTALFNDFQNMISAYDDVMNGMHKLDDDLDELANDIAFNHGSAEAKHLQGMLNGKAIPAFKMMLMQGARIQALAHDPAFAGDVARSQQGTDDLDAANAVRDQDKLLTRFTRTRDYVRRQLAKLALSVDPSTSAIDSSLDSIYLVFHTILGAIKLLSEEYEHIQGQTVDVKALTAQIDGLLTHYQTLQVYTNLPRHLPADREIEDPEDLLDASTMGPVAYTATSSPRSIATAADNPVVAQDTYPAADDQAALAEFQRLVMRSTTHAVVDHDLNFTTSTARDEVVRLYAATGYTSYASFAPFGRPVQAARALPDTGPIRLHCAGEQFSVVLPSGFTIDFG
;
A
#
# COMPACT_ATOMS: atom_id res chain seq x y z
N MET A 1 -25.18 22.88 16.40
CA MET A 1 -23.98 22.16 15.95
C MET A 1 -23.74 22.59 14.51
N SER A 2 -22.69 23.37 14.26
CA SER A 2 -22.38 23.89 12.93
C SER A 2 -22.24 22.74 11.94
N ILE A 3 -23.08 22.77 10.90
CA ILE A 3 -23.01 21.86 9.76
C ILE A 3 -21.80 22.31 8.97
N ILE A 4 -20.67 21.64 9.17
CA ILE A 4 -19.52 21.78 8.27
C ILE A 4 -19.96 21.10 6.99
N ALA A 5 -20.39 21.88 6.00
CA ALA A 5 -20.35 21.41 4.62
C ALA A 5 -18.89 21.01 4.37
N VAL A 6 -18.64 19.74 4.08
CA VAL A 6 -17.29 19.27 3.77
C VAL A 6 -16.94 19.89 2.42
N VAL A 7 -16.30 21.07 2.45
CA VAL A 7 -15.83 21.74 1.25
C VAL A 7 -14.74 20.88 0.65
N MET A 8 -15.10 20.15 -0.40
CA MET A 8 -14.18 19.29 -1.13
C MET A 8 -13.19 20.19 -1.88
N SER A 9 -11.89 19.97 -1.69
CA SER A 9 -10.89 20.72 -2.44
C SER A 9 -11.04 20.40 -3.93
N LYS A 10 -10.90 21.41 -4.80
CA LYS A 10 -11.01 21.26 -6.26
C LYS A 10 -10.13 20.14 -6.86
N PRO A 11 -8.88 19.92 -6.43
CA PRO A 11 -8.05 18.82 -6.92
C PRO A 11 -8.62 17.43 -6.56
N LEU A 12 -9.09 17.26 -5.32
CA LEU A 12 -9.78 16.04 -4.87
C LEU A 12 -11.04 15.77 -5.70
N LYS A 13 -11.81 16.82 -6.00
CA LYS A 13 -13.00 16.73 -6.85
C LYS A 13 -12.64 16.22 -8.25
N ASP A 14 -11.64 16.81 -8.88
CA ASP A 14 -11.20 16.41 -10.23
C ASP A 14 -10.66 14.97 -10.28
N LEU A 15 -9.92 14.56 -9.25
CA LEU A 15 -9.38 13.20 -9.11
C LEU A 15 -10.51 12.17 -8.86
N LEU A 16 -11.49 12.49 -8.03
CA LEU A 16 -12.65 11.64 -7.78
C LEU A 16 -13.60 11.54 -8.99
N LEU A 17 -13.77 12.63 -9.75
CA LEU A 17 -14.49 12.61 -11.02
C LEU A 17 -13.82 11.69 -12.04
N ALA A 18 -12.48 11.62 -12.04
CA ALA A 18 -11.71 10.73 -12.90
C ALA A 18 -11.83 9.26 -12.47
N SER A 19 -11.90 8.97 -11.17
CA SER A 19 -12.09 7.61 -10.61
C SER A 19 -13.54 7.12 -10.75
N ASN A 20 -14.53 8.03 -10.81
CA ASN A 20 -15.96 7.78 -11.05
C ASN A 20 -16.56 6.63 -10.21
N LEU A 21 -16.37 6.74 -8.89
CA LEU A 21 -16.87 5.76 -7.93
C LEU A 21 -18.41 5.84 -7.81
N GLY A 22 -19.11 4.82 -8.31
CA GLY A 22 -20.58 4.74 -8.30
C GLY A 22 -21.26 4.89 -9.66
N LEU A 23 -20.49 5.17 -10.73
CA LEU A 23 -20.90 5.10 -12.14
C LEU A 23 -22.17 5.90 -12.52
N ASN A 24 -22.49 6.98 -11.79
CA ASN A 24 -23.66 7.80 -12.07
C ASN A 24 -23.28 9.13 -12.74
N LYS A 25 -23.81 9.38 -13.94
CA LYS A 25 -23.55 10.60 -14.72
C LYS A 25 -24.09 11.88 -14.05
N ASN A 26 -25.17 11.78 -13.28
CA ASN A 26 -25.82 12.95 -12.66
C ASN A 26 -25.31 13.21 -11.24
N HIS A 27 -24.67 12.22 -10.61
CA HIS A 27 -24.12 12.31 -9.26
C HIS A 27 -22.73 11.65 -9.23
N PRO A 28 -21.72 12.25 -9.87
CA PRO A 28 -20.43 11.60 -10.09
C PRO A 28 -19.58 11.46 -8.81
N LEU A 29 -19.90 12.21 -7.76
CA LEU A 29 -19.22 12.15 -6.45
C LEU A 29 -20.00 11.31 -5.42
N ALA A 30 -21.12 10.68 -5.83
CA ALA A 30 -22.01 10.00 -4.92
C ALA A 30 -21.32 8.87 -4.13
N GLY A 31 -20.44 8.09 -4.79
CA GLY A 31 -19.72 7.02 -4.11
C GLY A 31 -18.80 7.53 -3.00
N TRP A 32 -18.06 8.59 -3.26
CA TRP A 32 -17.15 9.20 -2.28
C TRP A 32 -17.89 9.82 -1.09
N ASN A 33 -18.94 10.58 -1.38
CA ASN A 33 -19.75 11.23 -0.34
C ASN A 33 -20.42 10.19 0.57
N VAL A 34 -20.90 9.08 0.00
CA VAL A 34 -21.44 7.95 0.77
C VAL A 34 -20.38 7.30 1.66
N LEU A 35 -19.18 7.05 1.14
CA LEU A 35 -18.08 6.52 1.95
C LEU A 35 -17.67 7.48 3.08
N THR A 36 -17.63 8.78 2.79
CA THR A 36 -17.33 9.83 3.78
C THR A 36 -18.37 9.87 4.89
N ILE A 37 -19.67 9.78 4.54
CA ILE A 37 -20.75 9.66 5.53
C ILE A 37 -20.55 8.40 6.40
N LEU A 38 -20.27 7.26 5.77
CA LEU A 38 -20.08 6.00 6.50
C LEU A 38 -18.83 6.01 7.40
N TYR A 39 -17.77 6.69 6.99
CA TYR A 39 -16.54 6.84 7.76
C TYR A 39 -16.74 7.69 9.04
N HIS A 40 -17.44 8.82 8.93
CA HIS A 40 -17.63 9.74 10.06
C HIS A 40 -18.84 9.40 10.95
N ASP A 41 -19.97 8.99 10.36
CA ASP A 41 -21.22 8.75 11.11
C ASP A 41 -21.34 7.28 11.60
N GLY A 42 -20.48 6.37 11.10
CA GLY A 42 -20.46 4.94 11.41
C GLY A 42 -20.16 4.56 12.86
N SER A 43 -19.39 5.40 13.57
CA SER A 43 -18.90 5.13 14.92
C SER A 43 -19.49 6.03 16.00
N SER A 44 -20.05 7.21 15.66
CA SER A 44 -20.46 8.21 16.66
C SER A 44 -21.97 8.31 16.93
N SER A 45 -22.83 7.91 15.99
CA SER A 45 -24.25 8.35 16.03
C SER A 45 -25.20 7.42 16.77
N GLY A 46 -24.83 6.15 17.05
CA GLY A 46 -25.72 5.16 17.68
C GLY A 46 -27.01 4.85 16.90
N VAL A 47 -27.24 5.50 15.75
CA VAL A 47 -28.38 5.34 14.86
C VAL A 47 -27.97 4.37 13.74
N PRO A 48 -28.80 3.36 13.41
CA PRO A 48 -28.50 2.47 12.29
C PRO A 48 -28.49 3.25 10.97
N ILE A 49 -27.39 3.14 10.22
CA ILE A 49 -27.22 3.79 8.92
C ILE A 49 -28.01 3.01 7.85
N THR A 50 -29.24 3.45 7.60
CA THR A 50 -30.14 2.91 6.58
C THR A 50 -30.08 3.72 5.29
N LEU A 51 -30.71 3.21 4.22
CA LEU A 51 -30.87 3.94 2.96
C LEU A 51 -31.49 5.34 3.18
N ASP A 52 -32.60 5.42 3.91
CA ASP A 52 -33.30 6.68 4.22
C ASP A 52 -32.41 7.67 5.02
N PHE A 53 -31.58 7.15 5.92
CA PHE A 53 -30.59 7.97 6.61
C PHE A 53 -29.56 8.54 5.64
N LEU A 54 -28.99 7.70 4.76
CA LEU A 54 -27.99 8.11 3.78
C LEU A 54 -28.56 9.11 2.78
N THR A 55 -29.76 8.89 2.22
CA THR A 55 -30.41 9.83 1.28
C THR A 55 -30.60 11.19 1.92
N ARG A 56 -31.13 11.21 3.16
CA ARG A 56 -31.37 12.46 3.87
C ARG A 56 -30.07 13.18 4.18
N ARG A 57 -29.07 12.47 4.73
CA ARG A 57 -27.78 13.05 5.10
C ARG A 57 -27.02 13.58 3.88
N TYR A 58 -27.06 12.84 2.77
CA TYR A 58 -26.48 13.26 1.50
C TYR A 58 -27.12 14.56 1.01
N ASN A 59 -28.45 14.59 0.91
CA ASN A 59 -29.19 15.75 0.42
C ASN A 59 -29.10 16.98 1.33
N GLU A 60 -28.88 16.79 2.63
CA GLU A 60 -28.75 17.88 3.60
C GLU A 60 -27.34 18.49 3.65
N SER A 61 -26.29 17.73 3.34
CA SER A 61 -24.91 18.14 3.69
C SER A 61 -23.84 17.89 2.63
N TYR A 62 -24.12 17.10 1.59
CA TYR A 62 -23.12 16.63 0.61
C TYR A 62 -23.49 16.92 -0.86
N LEU A 63 -24.55 17.68 -1.11
CA LEU A 63 -24.87 18.13 -2.48
C LEU A 63 -23.79 19.07 -3.00
N ASP A 64 -23.34 18.82 -4.22
CA ASP A 64 -22.40 19.68 -4.92
C ASP A 64 -23.08 20.97 -5.39
N THR A 65 -23.01 21.99 -4.54
CA THR A 65 -23.59 23.31 -4.81
C THR A 65 -22.87 24.06 -5.94
N GLU A 66 -21.64 23.68 -6.29
CA GLU A 66 -20.89 24.31 -7.38
C GLU A 66 -21.38 23.87 -8.77
N ASN A 67 -21.90 22.64 -8.87
CA ASN A 67 -22.41 22.05 -10.11
C ASN A 67 -23.95 22.02 -10.19
N ASP A 68 -24.64 22.65 -9.23
CA ASP A 68 -26.11 22.66 -9.10
C ASP A 68 -26.70 21.24 -9.13
N GLU A 69 -26.13 20.35 -8.31
CA GLU A 69 -26.55 18.94 -8.23
C GLU A 69 -27.98 18.83 -7.67
N ALA A 70 -28.86 18.14 -8.41
CA ALA A 70 -30.20 17.85 -7.94
C ALA A 70 -30.18 16.91 -6.72
N PRO A 71 -31.22 16.89 -5.86
CA PRO A 71 -31.31 15.92 -4.77
C PRO A 71 -31.25 14.47 -5.26
N ILE A 72 -30.43 13.65 -4.61
CA ILE A 72 -30.29 12.23 -4.93
C ILE A 72 -31.59 11.48 -4.58
N SER A 73 -32.05 10.63 -5.49
CA SER A 73 -33.20 9.75 -5.26
C SER A 73 -32.78 8.42 -4.65
N ASP A 74 -33.68 7.78 -3.89
CA ASP A 74 -33.43 6.46 -3.27
C ASP A 74 -33.03 5.39 -4.29
N ASN A 75 -33.60 5.44 -5.51
CA ASN A 75 -33.27 4.50 -6.58
C ASN A 75 -31.83 4.66 -7.06
N ILE A 76 -31.40 5.91 -7.24
CA ILE A 76 -30.03 6.23 -7.64
C ILE A 76 -29.04 5.82 -6.54
N LEU A 77 -29.33 6.18 -5.30
CA LEU A 77 -28.47 5.86 -4.17
C LEU A 77 -28.35 4.34 -3.97
N LYS A 78 -29.43 3.59 -4.20
CA LYS A 78 -29.40 2.13 -4.17
C LYS A 78 -28.45 1.55 -5.22
N THR A 79 -28.44 2.08 -6.44
CA THR A 79 -27.48 1.66 -7.48
C THR A 79 -26.04 1.97 -7.07
N VAL A 80 -25.79 3.15 -6.49
CA VAL A 80 -24.46 3.53 -5.99
C VAL A 80 -24.00 2.59 -4.87
N LEU A 81 -24.88 2.28 -3.91
CA LEU A 81 -24.60 1.34 -2.82
C LEU A 81 -24.36 -0.09 -3.33
N ASP A 82 -25.04 -0.50 -4.41
CA ASP A 82 -24.81 -1.79 -5.03
C ASP A 82 -23.43 -1.87 -5.68
N VAL A 83 -22.99 -0.81 -6.37
CA VAL A 83 -21.63 -0.70 -6.93
C VAL A 83 -20.59 -0.72 -5.81
N LEU A 84 -20.79 0.06 -4.74
CA LEU A 84 -19.85 0.12 -3.61
C LEU A 84 -19.75 -1.20 -2.83
N SER A 85 -20.83 -1.99 -2.77
CA SER A 85 -20.85 -3.27 -2.05
C SER A 85 -20.41 -4.45 -2.90
N GLN A 86 -20.95 -4.59 -4.12
CA GLN A 86 -20.71 -5.75 -4.97
C GLN A 86 -19.43 -5.63 -5.81
N GLN A 87 -19.21 -4.48 -6.43
CA GLN A 87 -18.08 -4.28 -7.35
C GLN A 87 -16.82 -3.84 -6.62
N ALA A 88 -16.93 -2.84 -5.76
CA ALA A 88 -15.77 -2.26 -5.08
C ALA A 88 -15.48 -2.90 -3.70
N ARG A 89 -16.45 -3.59 -3.09
CA ARG A 89 -16.35 -4.22 -1.74
C ARG A 89 -15.91 -3.26 -0.61
N LEU A 90 -16.16 -1.96 -0.78
CA LEU A 90 -15.81 -0.92 0.18
C LEU A 90 -16.84 -0.79 1.31
N ILE A 91 -18.04 -1.34 1.11
CA ILE A 91 -19.13 -1.32 2.10
C ILE A 91 -19.78 -2.69 2.25
N GLU A 92 -20.20 -3.01 3.47
CA GLU A 92 -20.99 -4.20 3.80
C GLU A 92 -22.46 -3.80 4.02
N ALA A 93 -23.38 -4.50 3.36
CA ALA A 93 -24.81 -4.34 3.55
C ALA A 93 -25.37 -5.53 4.33
N SER A 94 -25.80 -5.30 5.58
CA SER A 94 -26.37 -6.36 6.43
C SER A 94 -27.84 -6.09 6.73
N ALA A 95 -28.71 -7.09 6.52
CA ALA A 95 -30.10 -6.99 6.90
C ALA A 95 -30.24 -7.11 8.43
N ARG A 96 -30.65 -6.03 9.09
CA ARG A 96 -30.82 -6.00 10.56
C ARG A 96 -32.23 -5.57 10.95
N LYS A 97 -32.70 -6.07 12.09
CA LYS A 97 -33.90 -5.57 12.74
C LYS A 97 -33.56 -4.25 13.42
N ILE A 98 -34.16 -3.17 12.95
CA ILE A 98 -33.92 -1.82 13.47
C ILE A 98 -35.20 -1.28 14.12
N ARG A 99 -35.01 -0.49 15.18
CA ARG A 99 -36.11 0.29 15.78
C ARG A 99 -36.23 1.59 14.99
N ALA A 100 -37.31 1.74 14.24
CA ALA A 100 -37.61 2.96 13.50
C ALA A 100 -38.74 3.71 14.20
N ARG A 101 -38.65 5.04 14.23
CA ARG A 101 -39.74 5.88 14.72
C ARG A 101 -40.77 6.03 13.62
N SER A 102 -41.99 5.58 13.88
CA SER A 102 -43.12 5.74 12.96
C SER A 102 -43.61 7.20 12.95
N LYS A 103 -44.37 7.59 11.91
CA LYS A 103 -44.92 8.95 11.76
C LYS A 103 -45.80 9.40 12.95
N ASN A 104 -46.34 8.44 13.70
CA ASN A 104 -47.11 8.65 14.93
C ASN A 104 -46.24 8.74 16.21
N GLY A 105 -44.90 8.81 16.08
CA GLY A 105 -43.97 8.98 17.21
C GLY A 105 -43.61 7.70 17.97
N LEU A 106 -44.32 6.59 17.73
CA LEU A 106 -44.07 5.27 18.33
C LEU A 106 -42.92 4.54 17.63
N TYR A 107 -42.17 3.71 18.38
CA TYR A 107 -41.12 2.87 17.81
C TYR A 107 -41.69 1.56 17.27
N THR A 108 -41.40 1.26 16.01
CA THR A 108 -41.72 -0.04 15.38
C THR A 108 -40.43 -0.74 14.98
N THR A 109 -40.39 -2.06 15.16
CA THR A 109 -39.25 -2.87 14.70
C THR A 109 -39.49 -3.25 13.25
N ARG A 110 -38.61 -2.84 12.34
CA ARG A 110 -38.65 -3.22 10.92
C ARG A 110 -37.31 -3.81 10.51
N THR A 111 -37.33 -4.77 9.60
CA THR A 111 -36.10 -5.29 8.97
C THR A 111 -35.68 -4.31 7.89
N SER A 112 -34.43 -3.83 7.94
CA SER A 112 -33.86 -2.93 6.94
C SER A 112 -32.37 -3.23 6.74
N TYR A 113 -31.84 -2.87 5.58
CA TYR A 113 -30.41 -2.95 5.31
C TYR A 113 -29.68 -1.84 6.07
N VAL A 114 -28.65 -2.25 6.82
CA VAL A 114 -27.73 -1.36 7.51
C VAL A 114 -26.38 -1.46 6.80
N TYR A 115 -25.87 -0.31 6.38
CA TYR A 115 -24.61 -0.19 5.67
C TYR A 115 -23.48 0.12 6.65
N ARG A 116 -22.34 -0.53 6.47
CA ARG A 116 -21.10 -0.27 7.22
C ARG A 116 -19.94 -0.20 6.25
N ILE A 117 -19.00 0.71 6.50
CA ILE A 117 -17.75 0.74 5.76
C ILE A 117 -16.90 -0.49 6.15
N THR A 118 -16.28 -1.14 5.17
CA THR A 118 -15.34 -2.26 5.42
C THR A 118 -13.96 -1.71 5.76
N SER A 119 -13.04 -2.55 6.26
CA SER A 119 -11.65 -2.14 6.45
C SER A 119 -11.01 -1.65 5.15
N SER A 120 -11.30 -2.30 4.02
CA SER A 120 -10.87 -1.87 2.68
C SER A 120 -11.45 -0.50 2.30
N GLY A 121 -12.72 -0.22 2.62
CA GLY A 121 -13.32 1.10 2.42
C GLY A 121 -12.65 2.20 3.24
N ILE A 122 -12.24 1.90 4.47
CA ILE A 122 -11.53 2.86 5.35
C ILE A 122 -10.15 3.16 4.78
N GLU A 123 -9.39 2.14 4.40
CA GLU A 123 -8.05 2.33 3.82
C GLU A 123 -8.11 3.06 2.49
N TYR A 124 -9.12 2.80 1.65
CA TYR A 124 -9.35 3.57 0.43
C TYR A 124 -9.55 5.07 0.71
N VAL A 125 -10.38 5.43 1.69
CA VAL A 125 -10.61 6.85 2.04
C VAL A 125 -9.32 7.52 2.53
N LYS A 126 -8.52 6.82 3.34
CA LYS A 126 -7.22 7.34 3.82
C LYS A 126 -6.21 7.49 2.69
N MET A 127 -6.06 6.46 1.85
CA MET A 127 -5.17 6.49 0.68
C MET A 127 -5.49 7.69 -0.20
N MET A 128 -6.78 7.95 -0.48
CA MET A 128 -7.21 9.08 -1.29
C MET A 128 -6.88 10.45 -0.67
N GLN A 129 -6.94 10.57 0.65
CA GLN A 129 -6.47 11.77 1.36
C GLN A 129 -4.96 11.95 1.23
N ARG A 130 -4.19 10.87 1.34
CA ARG A 130 -2.72 10.89 1.16
C ARG A 130 -2.32 11.25 -0.27
N VAL A 131 -2.98 10.71 -1.29
CA VAL A 131 -2.76 11.10 -2.70
C VAL A 131 -2.97 12.60 -2.89
N LEU A 132 -4.00 13.16 -2.26
CA LEU A 132 -4.30 14.59 -2.33
C LEU A 132 -3.23 15.43 -1.62
N ASP A 133 -2.80 15.00 -0.43
CA ASP A 133 -1.76 15.69 0.33
C ASP A 133 -0.43 15.69 -0.44
N ALA A 134 -0.09 14.57 -1.07
CA ALA A 134 1.06 14.46 -1.96
C ALA A 134 0.92 15.35 -3.21
N GLU A 135 -0.25 15.40 -3.85
CA GLU A 135 -0.52 16.30 -4.99
C GLU A 135 -0.34 17.78 -4.62
N SER A 136 -0.91 18.17 -3.48
CA SER A 136 -0.82 19.52 -2.94
C SER A 136 0.64 19.88 -2.67
N THR A 137 1.39 18.96 -2.07
CA THR A 137 2.82 19.11 -1.78
C THR A 137 3.64 19.24 -3.06
N ILE A 138 3.40 18.41 -4.08
CA ILE A 138 4.06 18.51 -5.40
C ILE A 138 3.80 19.88 -6.04
N THR A 139 2.56 20.35 -6.02
CA THR A 139 2.18 21.61 -6.64
C THR A 139 2.78 22.81 -5.91
N ALA A 140 2.70 22.82 -4.57
CA ALA A 140 3.29 23.85 -3.74
C ALA A 140 4.81 23.94 -3.95
N ASN A 141 5.50 22.78 -3.93
CA ASN A 141 6.94 22.72 -4.13
C ASN A 141 7.34 23.15 -5.54
N THR A 142 6.59 22.76 -6.58
CA THR A 142 6.87 23.20 -7.95
C THR A 142 6.82 24.74 -8.07
N ASN A 143 5.84 25.38 -7.44
CA ASN A 143 5.74 26.84 -7.43
C ASN A 143 6.90 27.50 -6.66
N ARG A 144 7.26 26.94 -5.50
CA ARG A 144 8.39 27.42 -4.70
C ARG A 144 9.73 27.26 -5.40
N ILE A 145 9.95 26.15 -6.13
CA ILE A 145 11.13 25.94 -6.96
C ILE A 145 11.24 27.00 -8.06
N GLN A 146 10.11 27.36 -8.69
CA GLN A 146 10.09 28.41 -9.70
C GLN A 146 10.43 29.77 -9.12
N GLU A 147 9.87 30.12 -7.96
CA GLU A 147 10.20 31.33 -7.20
C GLU A 147 11.69 31.39 -6.85
N TYR A 148 12.23 30.29 -6.30
CA TYR A 148 13.64 30.14 -6.00
C TYR A 148 14.53 30.37 -7.23
N CYS A 149 14.23 29.70 -8.36
CA CYS A 149 15.03 29.86 -9.57
C CYS A 149 15.01 31.30 -10.09
N VAL A 150 13.87 31.98 -10.03
CA VAL A 150 13.73 33.39 -10.42
C VAL A 150 14.60 34.28 -9.52
N LEU A 151 14.59 34.05 -8.20
CA LEU A 151 15.40 34.80 -7.24
C LEU A 151 16.89 34.55 -7.43
N VAL A 152 17.32 33.32 -7.65
CA VAL A 152 18.74 33.00 -7.94
C VAL A 152 19.22 33.72 -9.20
N VAL A 153 18.41 33.72 -10.27
CA VAL A 153 18.74 34.44 -11.49
C VAL A 153 18.84 35.94 -11.22
N LYS A 154 17.86 36.53 -10.53
CA LYS A 154 17.83 37.96 -10.15
C LYS A 154 19.09 38.36 -9.38
N LEU A 155 19.44 37.60 -8.34
CA LEU A 155 20.62 37.85 -7.49
C LEU A 155 21.93 37.67 -8.26
N SER A 156 21.99 36.76 -9.23
CA SER A 156 23.19 36.53 -10.05
C SER A 156 23.43 37.56 -11.16
N GLN A 157 22.39 38.28 -11.59
CA GLN A 157 22.46 39.17 -12.77
C GLN A 157 22.58 40.66 -12.41
N ASN A 158 22.10 41.10 -11.24
CA ASN A 158 22.16 42.50 -10.81
C ASN A 158 22.32 42.61 -9.27
N PRO A 159 23.56 42.67 -8.76
CA PRO A 159 23.82 42.99 -7.34
C PRO A 159 23.69 44.50 -7.01
N ASP A 160 23.37 45.36 -7.98
CA ASP A 160 23.76 46.79 -7.97
C ASP A 160 22.87 47.79 -7.21
N THR A 161 21.95 47.37 -6.35
CA THR A 161 21.28 48.30 -5.42
C THR A 161 21.43 47.86 -3.97
N THR A 162 22.50 48.34 -3.33
CA THR A 162 22.65 48.29 -1.86
C THR A 162 21.97 49.47 -1.17
N GLY A 163 21.26 50.33 -1.93
CA GLY A 163 20.64 51.55 -1.43
C GLY A 163 19.29 51.33 -0.75
N ASP A 164 18.66 50.20 -1.01
CA ASP A 164 17.37 49.76 -0.46
C ASP A 164 17.46 48.34 0.14
N THR A 165 16.44 47.91 0.87
CA THR A 165 16.35 46.59 1.51
C THR A 165 16.01 45.45 0.54
N ALA A 166 15.79 45.75 -0.74
CA ALA A 166 15.33 44.80 -1.75
C ALA A 166 16.28 43.59 -1.90
N LEU A 167 17.59 43.82 -2.00
CA LEU A 167 18.58 42.75 -2.17
C LEU A 167 18.60 41.80 -0.96
N PHE A 168 18.48 42.33 0.27
CA PHE A 168 18.35 41.51 1.48
C PHE A 168 17.05 40.70 1.49
N ASN A 169 15.93 41.32 1.13
CA ASN A 169 14.62 40.65 1.10
C ASN A 169 14.58 39.55 0.03
N ASP A 170 15.13 39.80 -1.16
CA ASP A 170 15.25 38.81 -2.23
C ASP A 170 16.12 37.63 -1.81
N PHE A 171 17.26 37.88 -1.15
CA PHE A 171 18.11 36.82 -0.59
C PHE A 171 17.36 36.00 0.47
N GLN A 172 16.67 36.65 1.40
CA GLN A 172 15.92 35.96 2.45
C GLN A 172 14.77 35.13 1.88
N ASN A 173 14.06 35.66 0.88
CA ASN A 173 13.00 34.93 0.17
C ASN A 173 13.58 33.73 -0.61
N MET A 174 14.78 33.85 -1.17
CA MET A 174 15.47 32.74 -1.83
C MET A 174 15.79 31.61 -0.84
N ILE A 175 16.32 31.94 0.34
CA ILE A 175 16.59 30.94 1.39
C ILE A 175 15.29 30.31 1.87
N SER A 176 14.26 31.12 2.15
CA SER A 176 12.96 30.61 2.60
C SER A 176 12.31 29.69 1.56
N ALA A 177 12.37 30.04 0.27
CA ALA A 177 11.85 29.21 -0.80
C ALA A 177 12.64 27.89 -0.91
N TYR A 178 13.96 27.91 -0.69
CA TYR A 178 14.78 26.70 -0.63
C TYR A 178 14.37 25.80 0.54
N ASP A 179 14.30 26.34 1.76
CA ASP A 179 13.95 25.56 2.95
C ASP A 179 12.51 25.00 2.85
N ASP A 180 11.56 25.78 2.31
CA ASP A 180 10.19 25.32 2.04
C ASP A 180 10.18 24.11 1.07
N VAL A 181 10.99 24.17 0.01
CA VAL A 181 11.12 23.06 -0.96
C VAL A 181 11.71 21.82 -0.29
N MET A 182 12.78 21.97 0.49
CA MET A 182 13.42 20.83 1.17
C MET A 182 12.46 20.19 2.20
N ASN A 183 11.76 20.98 3.00
CA ASN A 183 10.77 20.47 3.96
C ASN A 183 9.60 19.80 3.26
N GLY A 184 9.07 20.41 2.20
CA GLY A 184 8.02 19.82 1.38
C GLY A 184 8.46 18.53 0.71
N MET A 185 9.75 18.34 0.48
CA MET A 185 10.30 17.12 -0.10
C MET A 185 10.45 15.97 0.88
N HIS A 186 10.92 16.25 2.10
CA HIS A 186 10.90 15.24 3.15
C HIS A 186 9.47 14.78 3.44
N LYS A 187 8.51 15.71 3.47
CA LYS A 187 7.10 15.36 3.60
C LYS A 187 6.60 14.51 2.43
N LEU A 188 6.96 14.87 1.20
CA LEU A 188 6.55 14.09 0.04
C LEU A 188 7.13 12.67 0.10
N ASP A 189 8.38 12.50 0.52
CA ASP A 189 8.97 11.18 0.70
C ASP A 189 8.19 10.33 1.70
N ASP A 190 7.92 10.88 2.89
CA ASP A 190 7.10 10.22 3.92
C ASP A 190 5.70 9.84 3.37
N ASP A 191 5.04 10.77 2.67
CA ASP A 191 3.72 10.56 2.08
C ASP A 191 3.76 9.45 1.00
N LEU A 192 4.84 9.36 0.21
CA LEU A 192 4.97 8.37 -0.87
C LEU A 192 5.33 6.97 -0.35
N ASP A 193 6.15 6.85 0.68
CA ASP A 193 6.47 5.57 1.32
C ASP A 193 5.23 4.96 2.00
N GLU A 194 4.42 5.81 2.65
CA GLU A 194 3.15 5.37 3.22
C GLU A 194 2.14 5.00 2.14
N LEU A 195 2.05 5.78 1.05
CA LEU A 195 1.18 5.49 -0.09
C LEU A 195 1.55 4.17 -0.77
N ALA A 196 2.84 3.89 -0.91
CA ALA A 196 3.30 2.64 -1.49
C ALA A 196 2.85 1.42 -0.69
N ASN A 197 2.93 1.49 0.65
CA ASN A 197 2.41 0.45 1.52
C ASN A 197 0.89 0.27 1.34
N ASP A 198 0.12 1.36 1.23
CA ASP A 198 -1.34 1.26 1.01
C ASP A 198 -1.70 0.68 -0.36
N ILE A 199 -0.98 1.07 -1.41
CA ILE A 199 -1.22 0.64 -2.79
C ILE A 199 -1.05 -0.88 -2.92
N ALA A 200 -0.04 -1.44 -2.25
CA ALA A 200 0.23 -2.88 -2.22
C ALA A 200 -0.99 -3.73 -1.75
N PHE A 201 -1.97 -3.13 -1.07
CA PHE A 201 -3.14 -3.83 -0.53
C PHE A 201 -4.41 -3.81 -1.43
N ASN A 202 -4.29 -3.53 -2.73
CA ASN A 202 -5.27 -3.81 -3.83
C ASN A 202 -6.15 -2.67 -4.38
N HIS A 203 -5.96 -1.39 -4.05
CA HIS A 203 -6.96 -0.36 -4.44
C HIS A 203 -6.46 0.91 -5.13
N GLY A 204 -5.15 1.11 -5.34
CA GLY A 204 -4.61 2.40 -5.82
C GLY A 204 -4.07 2.45 -7.25
N SER A 205 -4.39 1.50 -8.14
CA SER A 205 -3.67 1.39 -9.43
C SER A 205 -3.86 2.60 -10.38
N ALA A 206 -5.01 3.27 -10.36
CA ALA A 206 -5.24 4.44 -11.21
C ALA A 206 -4.66 5.71 -10.58
N GLU A 207 -4.72 5.79 -9.26
CA GLU A 207 -4.28 6.89 -8.42
C GLU A 207 -2.74 6.95 -8.34
N ALA A 208 -2.09 5.79 -8.17
CA ALA A 208 -0.65 5.63 -8.28
C ALA A 208 -0.14 6.10 -9.64
N LYS A 209 -0.85 5.75 -10.73
CA LYS A 209 -0.51 6.18 -12.09
C LYS A 209 -0.70 7.69 -12.27
N HIS A 210 -1.74 8.28 -11.69
CA HIS A 210 -1.93 9.73 -11.71
C HIS A 210 -0.77 10.45 -11.02
N LEU A 211 -0.42 9.99 -9.82
CA LEU A 211 0.64 10.57 -9.02
C LEU A 211 2.02 10.38 -9.68
N GLN A 212 2.30 9.21 -10.24
CA GLN A 212 3.46 8.95 -11.08
C GLN A 212 3.53 9.91 -12.28
N GLY A 213 2.39 10.17 -12.93
CA GLY A 213 2.27 11.15 -14.01
C GLY A 213 2.63 12.57 -13.56
N MET A 214 2.20 12.98 -12.36
CA MET A 214 2.55 14.29 -11.80
C MET A 214 4.02 14.40 -11.40
N LEU A 215 4.58 13.35 -10.78
CA LEU A 215 5.99 13.31 -10.43
C LEU A 215 6.88 13.41 -11.67
N ASN A 216 6.56 12.65 -12.72
CA ASN A 216 7.30 12.69 -13.98
C ASN A 216 7.08 13.99 -14.78
N GLY A 217 5.85 14.51 -14.80
CA GLY A 217 5.46 15.63 -15.64
C GLY A 217 5.74 17.01 -15.03
N LYS A 218 5.71 17.15 -13.70
CA LYS A 218 5.87 18.44 -12.99
C LYS A 218 7.09 18.44 -12.08
N ALA A 219 7.19 17.48 -11.16
CA ALA A 219 8.20 17.49 -10.11
C ALA A 219 9.62 17.33 -10.68
N ILE A 220 9.89 16.28 -11.48
CA ILE A 220 11.22 16.03 -12.05
C ILE A 220 11.73 17.21 -12.90
N PRO A 221 10.94 17.79 -13.84
CA PRO A 221 11.37 18.96 -14.59
C PRO A 221 11.73 20.15 -13.69
N ALA A 222 10.92 20.42 -12.66
CA ALA A 222 11.20 21.50 -11.71
C ALA A 222 12.53 21.27 -10.98
N PHE A 223 12.81 20.05 -10.52
CA PHE A 223 14.09 19.73 -9.87
C PHE A 223 15.29 19.87 -10.81
N LYS A 224 15.14 19.47 -12.08
CA LYS A 224 16.18 19.70 -13.08
C LYS A 224 16.46 21.20 -13.25
N MET A 225 15.43 22.04 -13.23
CA MET A 225 15.61 23.49 -13.28
C MET A 225 16.37 24.03 -12.06
N MET A 226 16.11 23.49 -10.86
CA MET A 226 16.82 23.85 -9.63
C MET A 226 18.30 23.45 -9.70
N LEU A 227 18.60 22.22 -10.14
CA LEU A 227 19.97 21.73 -10.32
C LEU A 227 20.76 22.58 -11.34
N MET A 228 20.10 23.05 -12.41
CA MET A 228 20.72 23.94 -13.38
C MET A 228 21.16 25.29 -12.79
N GLN A 229 20.62 25.72 -11.64
CA GLN A 229 21.05 26.94 -10.97
C GLN A 229 22.34 26.79 -10.16
N GLY A 230 22.89 25.57 -10.03
CA GLY A 230 24.05 25.30 -9.18
C GLY A 230 25.27 26.15 -9.47
N ALA A 231 25.61 26.35 -10.74
CA ALA A 231 26.73 27.21 -11.13
C ALA A 231 26.55 28.67 -10.67
N ARG A 232 25.32 29.18 -10.65
CA ARG A 232 25.02 30.54 -10.19
C ARG A 232 25.15 30.65 -8.67
N ILE A 233 24.72 29.64 -7.93
CA ILE A 233 24.83 29.60 -6.47
C ILE A 233 26.29 29.48 -6.06
N GLN A 234 27.07 28.64 -6.75
CA GLN A 234 28.51 28.57 -6.54
C GLN A 234 29.16 29.91 -6.85
N ALA A 235 28.80 30.60 -7.94
CA ALA A 235 29.32 31.93 -8.23
C ALA A 235 29.00 32.94 -7.12
N LEU A 236 27.77 32.96 -6.59
CA LEU A 236 27.36 33.83 -5.48
C LEU A 236 28.10 33.49 -4.18
N ALA A 237 28.36 32.21 -3.90
CA ALA A 237 29.07 31.77 -2.70
C ALA A 237 30.57 32.10 -2.74
N HIS A 238 31.17 32.11 -3.94
CA HIS A 238 32.58 32.45 -4.15
C HIS A 238 32.82 33.95 -4.32
N ASP A 239 31.77 34.76 -4.51
CA ASP A 239 31.88 36.22 -4.55
C ASP A 239 32.13 36.77 -3.12
N PRO A 240 33.32 37.32 -2.84
CA PRO A 240 33.65 37.84 -1.52
C PRO A 240 32.88 39.12 -1.16
N ALA A 241 32.36 39.86 -2.14
CA ALA A 241 31.67 41.12 -1.96
C ALA A 241 30.17 40.93 -1.67
N PHE A 242 29.55 39.92 -2.28
CA PHE A 242 28.11 39.68 -2.22
C PHE A 242 27.54 39.64 -0.79
N ALA A 243 28.18 38.90 0.12
CA ALA A 243 27.73 38.85 1.52
C ALA A 243 27.79 40.22 2.22
N GLY A 244 28.73 41.08 1.83
CA GLY A 244 28.85 42.45 2.30
C GLY A 244 27.84 43.39 1.63
N ASP A 245 27.47 43.16 0.36
CA ASP A 245 26.46 43.93 -0.35
C ASP A 245 25.05 43.65 0.19
N VAL A 246 24.72 42.38 0.44
CA VAL A 246 23.46 41.96 1.09
C VAL A 246 23.33 42.55 2.50
N ALA A 247 24.41 42.52 3.28
CA ALA A 247 24.43 43.09 4.62
C ALA A 247 24.33 44.62 4.62
N ARG A 248 24.84 45.30 3.58
CA ARG A 248 24.66 46.75 3.36
C ARG A 248 23.23 47.08 2.94
N SER A 249 22.64 46.30 2.03
CA SER A 249 21.24 46.45 1.60
C SER A 249 20.26 46.36 2.79
N GLN A 250 20.50 45.47 3.75
CA GLN A 250 19.64 45.38 4.93
C GLN A 250 19.54 46.71 5.72
N GLN A 251 20.56 47.56 5.64
CA GLN A 251 20.62 48.88 6.29
C GLN A 251 20.35 50.01 5.29
N GLY A 252 19.60 49.71 4.22
CA GLY A 252 19.22 50.64 3.18
C GLY A 252 18.39 51.81 3.69
N THR A 253 18.06 52.72 2.77
CA THR A 253 17.33 53.97 3.07
C THR A 253 15.89 53.75 3.56
N ASP A 254 15.34 52.58 3.29
CA ASP A 254 13.99 52.09 3.62
C ASP A 254 13.96 51.14 4.83
N ASP A 255 15.08 50.89 5.52
CA ASP A 255 15.11 50.07 6.75
C ASP A 255 14.42 50.80 7.92
N LEU A 256 13.36 50.18 8.46
CA LEU A 256 12.51 50.73 9.52
C LEU A 256 13.09 50.55 10.95
N ASP A 257 14.35 50.15 11.07
CA ASP A 257 14.99 49.90 12.35
C ASP A 257 15.30 51.20 13.11
N ALA A 258 15.01 51.19 14.42
CA ALA A 258 15.24 52.33 15.30
C ALA A 258 16.73 52.75 15.37
N ALA A 259 17.67 51.83 15.21
CA ALA A 259 19.10 52.12 15.17
C ALA A 259 19.49 52.90 13.90
N ASN A 260 18.83 52.63 12.78
CA ASN A 260 19.03 53.38 11.53
C ASN A 260 18.43 54.80 11.65
N ALA A 261 17.25 54.91 12.27
CA ALA A 261 16.58 56.20 12.51
C ALA A 261 17.37 57.12 13.47
N VAL A 262 18.01 56.55 14.51
CA VAL A 262 18.80 57.29 15.50
C VAL A 262 20.29 57.40 15.11
N ARG A 263 20.70 56.77 14.00
CA ARG A 263 22.10 56.70 13.51
C ARG A 263 23.07 56.14 14.57
N ASP A 264 22.65 55.11 15.29
CA ASP A 264 23.44 54.38 16.28
C ASP A 264 24.48 53.47 15.58
N GLN A 265 25.68 54.02 15.34
CA GLN A 265 26.72 53.37 14.52
C GLN A 265 27.21 52.03 15.09
N ASP A 266 27.26 51.89 16.41
CA ASP A 266 27.75 50.66 17.07
C ASP A 266 26.78 49.49 16.86
N LYS A 267 25.47 49.75 16.96
CA LYS A 267 24.45 48.74 16.67
C LYS A 267 24.37 48.39 15.20
N LEU A 268 24.50 49.37 14.31
CA LEU A 268 24.53 49.15 12.86
C LEU A 268 25.73 48.28 12.44
N LEU A 269 26.92 48.53 13.00
CA LEU A 269 28.10 47.70 12.74
C LEU A 269 27.95 46.26 13.24
N THR A 270 27.35 46.09 14.42
CA THR A 270 27.06 44.76 14.99
C THR A 270 26.07 44.00 14.12
N ARG A 271 24.98 44.66 13.69
CA ARG A 271 23.98 44.08 12.78
C ARG A 271 24.57 43.73 11.42
N PHE A 272 25.41 44.60 10.87
CA PHE A 272 26.11 44.36 9.60
C PHE A 272 26.95 43.07 9.67
N THR A 273 27.76 42.94 10.72
CA THR A 273 28.63 41.78 10.91
C THR A 273 27.82 40.49 11.05
N ARG A 274 26.77 40.52 11.89
CA ARG A 274 25.86 39.39 12.10
C ARG A 274 25.19 38.94 10.79
N THR A 275 24.69 39.89 10.00
CA THR A 275 24.01 39.61 8.74
C THR A 275 24.97 39.08 7.69
N ARG A 276 26.17 39.66 7.57
CA ARG A 276 27.21 39.16 6.67
C ARG A 276 27.59 37.71 7.00
N ASP A 277 27.77 37.40 8.29
CA ASP A 277 28.14 36.05 8.73
C ASP A 277 26.97 35.05 8.57
N TYR A 278 25.71 35.52 8.70
CA TYR A 278 24.53 34.74 8.34
C TYR A 278 24.49 34.42 6.83
N VAL A 279 24.64 35.43 5.97
CA VAL A 279 24.63 35.26 4.51
C VAL A 279 25.72 34.29 4.05
N ARG A 280 26.93 34.41 4.60
CA ARG A 280 28.04 33.47 4.31
C ARG A 280 27.71 32.04 4.70
N ARG A 281 27.13 31.81 5.88
CA ARG A 281 26.74 30.46 6.32
C ARG A 281 25.66 29.86 5.43
N GLN A 282 24.66 30.65 5.06
CA GLN A 282 23.57 30.18 4.19
C GLN A 282 24.04 29.89 2.76
N LEU A 283 24.89 30.74 2.20
CA LEU A 283 25.50 30.47 0.89
C LEU A 283 26.42 29.25 0.91
N ALA A 284 27.17 29.04 1.99
CA ALA A 284 27.97 27.83 2.16
C ALA A 284 27.10 26.57 2.25
N LYS A 285 25.98 26.61 3.00
CA LYS A 285 25.00 25.52 3.07
C LYS A 285 24.42 25.22 1.68
N LEU A 286 23.97 26.24 0.95
CA LEU A 286 23.43 26.11 -0.40
C LEU A 286 24.47 25.62 -1.42
N ALA A 287 25.69 26.12 -1.36
CA ALA A 287 26.73 25.68 -2.28
C ALA A 287 27.10 24.21 -2.06
N LEU A 288 27.09 23.76 -0.80
CA LEU A 288 27.28 22.35 -0.45
C LEU A 288 26.12 21.48 -0.94
N SER A 289 24.87 21.94 -0.82
CA SER A 289 23.70 21.16 -1.22
C SER A 289 23.57 20.95 -2.73
N VAL A 290 24.22 21.80 -3.54
CA VAL A 290 24.28 21.69 -5.00
C VAL A 290 25.60 21.09 -5.50
N ASP A 291 26.51 20.69 -4.61
CA ASP A 291 27.72 19.96 -5.01
C ASP A 291 27.38 18.47 -5.26
N PRO A 292 27.64 17.93 -6.47
CA PRO A 292 27.40 16.52 -6.78
C PRO A 292 28.41 15.56 -6.13
N SER A 293 29.43 16.05 -5.41
CA SER A 293 30.44 15.20 -4.78
C SER A 293 29.83 14.31 -3.69
N THR A 294 30.25 13.03 -3.63
CA THR A 294 29.78 12.07 -2.61
C THR A 294 30.03 12.57 -1.19
N SER A 295 31.15 13.28 -0.97
CA SER A 295 31.45 13.93 0.32
C SER A 295 30.47 15.04 0.70
N ALA A 296 29.97 15.81 -0.26
CA ALA A 296 28.97 16.85 -0.01
C ALA A 296 27.58 16.26 0.25
N ILE A 297 27.24 15.18 -0.46
CA ILE A 297 25.98 14.43 -0.26
C ILE A 297 25.97 13.79 1.14
N ASP A 298 27.04 13.12 1.56
CA ASP A 298 27.11 12.45 2.87
C ASP A 298 27.18 13.42 4.06
N SER A 299 27.72 14.63 3.84
CA SER A 299 27.87 15.65 4.88
C SER A 299 26.68 16.59 5.01
N SER A 300 25.77 16.62 4.02
CA SER A 300 24.60 17.49 4.02
C SER A 300 23.32 16.66 3.92
N LEU A 301 22.56 16.63 5.03
CA LEU A 301 21.26 15.96 5.12
C LEU A 301 20.22 16.56 4.15
N ASP A 302 20.43 17.82 3.75
CA ASP A 302 19.60 18.59 2.81
C ASP A 302 20.22 18.70 1.40
N SER A 303 20.96 17.69 0.92
CA SER A 303 21.48 17.71 -0.45
C SER A 303 20.33 17.62 -1.46
N ILE A 304 20.30 18.51 -2.46
CA ILE A 304 19.30 18.47 -3.54
C ILE A 304 19.42 17.15 -4.31
N TYR A 305 20.64 16.61 -4.42
CA TYR A 305 20.89 15.32 -5.07
C TYR A 305 20.34 14.15 -4.26
N LEU A 306 20.47 14.17 -2.93
CA LEU A 306 19.91 13.12 -2.06
C LEU A 306 18.39 13.08 -2.22
N VAL A 307 17.73 14.22 -2.07
CA VAL A 307 16.27 14.34 -2.23
C VAL A 307 15.82 13.90 -3.63
N PHE A 308 16.54 14.32 -4.68
CA PHE A 308 16.22 13.90 -6.04
C PHE A 308 16.34 12.37 -6.21
N HIS A 309 17.36 11.75 -5.61
CA HIS A 309 17.51 10.29 -5.61
C HIS A 309 16.39 9.59 -4.84
N THR A 310 15.99 10.14 -3.70
CA THR A 310 14.91 9.59 -2.88
C THR A 310 13.57 9.59 -3.65
N ILE A 311 13.22 10.71 -4.30
CA ILE A 311 12.01 10.78 -5.15
C ILE A 311 12.07 9.78 -6.30
N LEU A 312 13.22 9.64 -6.95
CA LEU A 312 13.39 8.62 -8.01
C LEU A 312 13.21 7.20 -7.46
N GLY A 313 13.68 6.94 -6.24
CA GLY A 313 13.44 5.71 -5.51
C GLY A 313 11.95 5.46 -5.27
N ALA A 314 11.23 6.45 -4.73
CA ALA A 314 9.80 6.38 -4.50
C ALA A 314 8.99 6.17 -5.79
N ILE A 315 9.33 6.85 -6.89
CA ILE A 315 8.71 6.64 -8.20
C ILE A 315 8.92 5.22 -8.68
N LYS A 316 10.15 4.70 -8.54
CA LYS A 316 10.48 3.33 -8.94
C LYS A 316 9.66 2.34 -8.14
N LEU A 317 9.56 2.52 -6.83
CA LEU A 317 8.78 1.68 -5.93
C LEU A 317 7.29 1.71 -6.30
N LEU A 318 6.71 2.89 -6.53
CA LEU A 318 5.32 3.02 -7.03
C LEU A 318 5.10 2.35 -8.39
N SER A 319 6.11 2.37 -9.26
CA SER A 319 6.04 1.72 -10.58
C SER A 319 6.10 0.20 -10.46
N GLU A 320 6.99 -0.31 -9.60
CA GLU A 320 7.12 -1.73 -9.30
C GLU A 320 5.84 -2.26 -8.64
N GLU A 321 5.25 -1.53 -7.68
CA GLU A 321 3.96 -1.91 -7.07
C GLU A 321 2.80 -1.86 -8.07
N TYR A 322 2.77 -0.87 -8.95
CA TYR A 322 1.77 -0.83 -10.03
C TYR A 322 1.87 -2.05 -10.95
N GLU A 323 3.08 -2.39 -11.39
CA GLU A 323 3.32 -3.57 -12.22
C GLU A 323 3.01 -4.87 -11.48
N HIS A 324 3.34 -4.94 -10.19
CA HIS A 324 3.02 -6.07 -9.32
C HIS A 324 1.51 -6.28 -9.19
N ILE A 325 0.72 -5.22 -8.99
CA ILE A 325 -0.75 -5.30 -8.94
C ILE A 325 -1.32 -5.75 -10.29
N GLN A 326 -0.82 -5.20 -11.41
CA GLN A 326 -1.24 -5.63 -12.75
C GLN A 326 -0.89 -7.10 -13.02
N GLY A 327 0.26 -7.56 -12.52
CA GLY A 327 0.70 -8.96 -12.61
C GLY A 327 -0.10 -9.92 -11.71
N GLN A 328 -0.58 -9.43 -10.57
CA GLN A 328 -1.40 -10.20 -9.63
C GLN A 328 -2.90 -10.19 -9.96
N THR A 329 -3.39 -9.27 -10.79
CA THR A 329 -4.73 -9.38 -11.37
C THR A 329 -4.80 -10.61 -12.26
N VAL A 330 -5.13 -11.74 -11.65
CA VAL A 330 -5.56 -12.97 -12.32
C VAL A 330 -6.54 -12.57 -13.40
N ASP A 331 -6.23 -12.87 -14.67
CA ASP A 331 -7.14 -12.61 -15.78
C ASP A 331 -8.42 -13.41 -15.54
N VAL A 332 -9.40 -12.73 -14.93
CA VAL A 332 -10.67 -13.34 -14.54
C VAL A 332 -11.36 -13.88 -15.78
N LYS A 333 -11.15 -13.31 -16.98
CA LYS A 333 -11.70 -13.87 -18.21
C LYS A 333 -10.98 -15.15 -18.62
N ALA A 334 -9.66 -15.21 -18.51
CA ALA A 334 -8.91 -16.45 -18.78
C ALA A 334 -9.25 -17.55 -17.77
N LEU A 335 -9.36 -17.22 -16.47
CA LEU A 335 -9.73 -18.18 -15.43
C LEU A 335 -11.19 -18.63 -15.56
N THR A 336 -12.10 -17.72 -15.89
CA THR A 336 -13.50 -18.05 -16.18
C THR A 336 -13.59 -18.91 -17.44
N ALA A 337 -12.80 -18.63 -18.49
CA ALA A 337 -12.75 -19.48 -19.69
C ALA A 337 -12.16 -20.86 -19.42
N GLN A 338 -11.18 -20.99 -18.51
CA GLN A 338 -10.67 -22.28 -18.06
C GLN A 338 -11.68 -23.05 -17.20
N ILE A 339 -12.38 -22.36 -16.31
CA ILE A 339 -13.47 -22.93 -15.50
C ILE A 339 -14.64 -23.36 -16.39
N ASP A 340 -15.06 -22.52 -17.33
CA ASP A 340 -16.09 -22.84 -18.31
C ASP A 340 -15.64 -24.00 -19.20
N GLY A 341 -14.38 -24.03 -19.63
CA GLY A 341 -13.79 -25.16 -20.36
C GLY A 341 -13.81 -26.47 -19.57
N LEU A 342 -13.51 -26.42 -18.26
CA LEU A 342 -13.60 -27.55 -17.34
C LEU A 342 -15.06 -27.99 -17.10
N LEU A 343 -15.97 -27.03 -16.95
CA LEU A 343 -17.40 -27.28 -16.80
C LEU A 343 -18.02 -27.84 -18.08
N THR A 344 -17.53 -27.47 -19.27
CA THR A 344 -18.05 -27.99 -20.53
C THR A 344 -17.83 -29.51 -20.66
N HIS A 345 -16.86 -30.07 -19.93
CA HIS A 345 -16.55 -31.51 -19.91
C HIS A 345 -17.09 -32.23 -18.65
N TYR A 346 -17.92 -31.58 -17.82
CA TYR A 346 -18.43 -32.23 -16.60
C TYR A 346 -19.34 -33.43 -16.90
N GLN A 347 -20.04 -33.42 -18.04
CA GLN A 347 -20.97 -34.48 -18.46
C GLN A 347 -20.28 -35.72 -19.03
N THR A 348 -19.01 -35.60 -19.46
CA THR A 348 -18.22 -36.73 -19.98
C THR A 348 -17.42 -37.45 -18.90
N LEU A 349 -17.39 -36.92 -17.68
CA LEU A 349 -16.83 -37.61 -16.50
C LEU A 349 -17.79 -38.70 -16.01
N GLN A 350 -17.74 -39.87 -16.67
CA GLN A 350 -18.35 -41.09 -16.13
C GLN A 350 -17.43 -41.67 -15.06
N VAL A 351 -17.73 -41.38 -13.79
CA VAL A 351 -17.11 -42.09 -12.68
C VAL A 351 -17.89 -43.39 -12.47
N TYR A 352 -17.36 -44.48 -13.02
CA TYR A 352 -17.92 -45.82 -12.79
C TYR A 352 -17.75 -46.18 -11.32
N THR A 353 -18.86 -46.41 -10.63
CA THR A 353 -18.83 -47.03 -9.31
C THR A 353 -18.32 -48.46 -9.44
N ASN A 354 -17.46 -48.87 -8.51
CA ASN A 354 -16.94 -50.23 -8.46
C ASN A 354 -18.11 -51.23 -8.38
N LEU A 355 -18.10 -52.26 -9.22
CA LEU A 355 -19.00 -53.40 -9.06
C LEU A 355 -18.76 -54.00 -7.67
N PRO A 356 -19.80 -54.20 -6.86
CA PRO A 356 -19.62 -54.77 -5.52
C PRO A 356 -19.02 -56.17 -5.66
N ARG A 357 -17.84 -56.35 -5.07
CA ARG A 357 -17.23 -57.67 -4.88
C ARG A 357 -18.08 -58.42 -3.86
N HIS A 358 -19.03 -59.20 -4.36
CA HIS A 358 -19.73 -60.17 -3.53
C HIS A 358 -18.74 -61.28 -3.19
N LEU A 359 -18.62 -61.59 -1.90
CA LEU A 359 -17.93 -62.79 -1.44
C LEU A 359 -18.75 -64.03 -1.85
N PRO A 360 -18.14 -65.22 -2.01
CA PRO A 360 -18.83 -66.44 -2.45
C PRO A 360 -20.05 -66.86 -1.60
N ALA A 361 -20.29 -66.20 -0.46
CA ALA A 361 -21.31 -66.52 0.52
C ALA A 361 -22.55 -65.60 0.50
N ASP A 362 -22.63 -64.59 -0.38
CA ASP A 362 -23.81 -63.69 -0.47
C ASP A 362 -25.01 -64.34 -1.19
N ARG A 363 -25.09 -65.67 -1.19
CA ARG A 363 -26.24 -66.43 -1.65
C ARG A 363 -27.01 -66.85 -0.42
N GLU A 364 -28.17 -66.24 -0.18
CA GLU A 364 -29.19 -66.90 0.63
C GLU A 364 -29.72 -68.07 -0.21
N ILE A 365 -29.23 -69.27 0.10
CA ILE A 365 -29.73 -70.51 -0.47
C ILE A 365 -30.79 -70.99 0.51
N GLU A 366 -32.05 -71.07 0.07
CA GLU A 366 -33.17 -71.50 0.92
C GLU A 366 -33.02 -72.96 1.41
N ASP A 367 -32.19 -73.79 0.76
CA ASP A 367 -31.94 -75.17 1.16
C ASP A 367 -30.45 -75.59 1.04
N PRO A 368 -29.73 -75.83 2.16
CA PRO A 368 -28.30 -76.12 2.16
C PRO A 368 -27.90 -77.50 1.58
N GLU A 369 -28.85 -78.40 1.26
CA GLU A 369 -28.54 -79.68 0.60
C GLU A 369 -28.56 -79.60 -0.94
N ASP A 370 -29.09 -78.54 -1.54
CA ASP A 370 -29.18 -78.35 -3.00
C ASP A 370 -27.96 -77.58 -3.56
N LEU A 371 -26.77 -78.00 -3.14
CA LEU A 371 -25.49 -77.38 -3.52
C LEU A 371 -24.67 -78.21 -4.52
N LEU A 372 -25.21 -79.35 -4.98
CA LEU A 372 -24.46 -80.32 -5.78
C LEU A 372 -24.77 -80.28 -7.28
N ASP A 373 -25.80 -79.55 -7.73
CA ASP A 373 -26.12 -79.42 -9.17
C ASP A 373 -25.86 -78.00 -9.69
N ALA A 374 -24.72 -77.82 -10.37
CA ALA A 374 -24.32 -76.55 -10.96
C ALA A 374 -25.21 -76.09 -12.14
N SER A 375 -26.12 -76.94 -12.62
CA SER A 375 -26.96 -76.69 -13.81
C SER A 375 -28.28 -75.97 -13.53
N THR A 376 -28.69 -75.77 -12.29
CA THR A 376 -29.94 -75.07 -11.92
C THR A 376 -29.77 -73.56 -11.69
N MET A 377 -28.54 -73.04 -11.68
CA MET A 377 -28.27 -71.62 -11.49
C MET A 377 -28.40 -70.84 -12.80
N GLY A 378 -29.55 -70.16 -12.98
CA GLY A 378 -29.81 -69.30 -14.15
C GLY A 378 -28.91 -68.04 -14.21
N PRO A 379 -28.74 -67.43 -15.40
CA PRO A 379 -27.89 -66.26 -15.58
C PRO A 379 -28.46 -65.01 -14.87
N VAL A 380 -27.59 -64.29 -14.16
CA VAL A 380 -27.92 -63.05 -13.44
C VAL A 380 -28.04 -61.90 -14.44
N ALA A 381 -29.24 -61.32 -14.58
CA ALA A 381 -29.47 -60.12 -15.36
C ALA A 381 -29.44 -58.88 -14.45
N TYR A 382 -28.50 -57.96 -14.71
CA TYR A 382 -28.39 -56.70 -13.97
C TYR A 382 -29.26 -55.62 -14.61
N THR A 383 -30.22 -55.08 -13.88
CA THR A 383 -30.94 -53.86 -14.26
C THR A 383 -30.48 -52.71 -13.38
N ALA A 384 -30.08 -51.60 -14.00
CA ALA A 384 -29.65 -50.40 -13.28
C ALA A 384 -30.88 -49.70 -12.69
N THR A 385 -30.99 -49.69 -11.36
CA THR A 385 -32.02 -48.96 -10.63
C THR A 385 -31.55 -47.54 -10.34
N SER A 386 -32.34 -46.55 -10.80
CA SER A 386 -32.17 -45.15 -10.43
C SER A 386 -32.64 -44.96 -8.98
N SER A 387 -31.74 -44.51 -8.11
CA SER A 387 -32.08 -44.14 -6.73
C SER A 387 -32.23 -42.62 -6.60
N PRO A 388 -33.25 -42.12 -5.89
CA PRO A 388 -33.41 -40.69 -5.64
C PRO A 388 -32.25 -40.14 -4.78
N ARG A 389 -31.85 -38.92 -5.11
CA ARG A 389 -30.77 -38.16 -4.45
C ARG A 389 -31.04 -37.99 -2.96
N SER A 390 -30.04 -38.26 -2.11
CA SER A 390 -30.10 -37.88 -0.70
C SER A 390 -29.93 -36.36 -0.56
N ILE A 391 -30.77 -35.75 0.29
CA ILE A 391 -30.64 -34.35 0.67
C ILE A 391 -29.61 -34.31 1.81
N ALA A 392 -28.50 -33.60 1.61
CA ALA A 392 -27.48 -33.42 2.64
C ALA A 392 -28.08 -32.70 3.85
N THR A 393 -27.90 -33.27 5.04
CA THR A 393 -28.35 -32.67 6.31
C THR A 393 -27.15 -32.09 7.07
N ALA A 394 -27.39 -31.33 8.14
CA ALA A 394 -26.31 -30.72 8.95
C ALA A 394 -25.30 -31.74 9.54
N ALA A 395 -25.65 -33.03 9.53
CA ALA A 395 -24.77 -34.13 9.93
C ALA A 395 -23.74 -34.53 8.85
N ASP A 396 -23.95 -34.14 7.58
CA ASP A 396 -23.04 -34.40 6.45
C ASP A 396 -21.99 -33.30 6.27
N ASN A 397 -22.00 -32.27 7.12
CA ASN A 397 -20.91 -31.30 7.17
C ASN A 397 -19.62 -32.03 7.57
N PRO A 398 -18.51 -31.84 6.85
CA PRO A 398 -17.23 -32.40 7.27
C PRO A 398 -16.93 -31.93 8.70
N VAL A 399 -16.41 -32.85 9.53
CA VAL A 399 -15.96 -32.53 10.87
C VAL A 399 -14.97 -31.37 10.74
N VAL A 400 -15.34 -30.20 11.27
CA VAL A 400 -14.46 -29.03 11.30
C VAL A 400 -13.14 -29.51 11.89
N ALA A 401 -12.07 -29.42 11.11
CA ALA A 401 -10.75 -29.79 11.58
C ALA A 401 -10.51 -29.02 12.88
N GLN A 402 -10.27 -29.74 13.97
CA GLN A 402 -9.83 -29.08 15.19
C GLN A 402 -8.54 -28.36 14.85
N ASP A 403 -8.49 -27.05 15.11
CA ASP A 403 -7.26 -26.27 15.09
C ASP A 403 -6.27 -26.98 16.01
N THR A 404 -5.42 -27.79 15.40
CA THR A 404 -4.34 -28.47 16.07
C THR A 404 -3.28 -27.41 16.18
N TYR A 405 -3.33 -26.65 17.27
CA TYR A 405 -2.18 -25.88 17.70
C TYR A 405 -1.06 -26.90 17.94
N PRO A 406 0.01 -26.91 17.14
CA PRO A 406 1.14 -27.76 17.42
C PRO A 406 1.61 -27.41 18.82
N ALA A 407 1.59 -28.38 19.73
CA ALA A 407 2.30 -28.25 20.99
C ALA A 407 3.76 -27.97 20.61
N ALA A 408 4.23 -26.77 20.93
CA ALA A 408 5.56 -26.29 20.63
C ALA A 408 6.58 -27.15 21.39
N ASP A 409 7.05 -28.22 20.75
CA ASP A 409 8.25 -28.94 21.15
C ASP A 409 9.46 -28.31 20.42
N ASP A 410 9.53 -26.97 20.45
CA ASP A 410 10.56 -26.15 19.81
C ASP A 410 11.96 -26.56 20.24
N GLN A 411 12.09 -27.12 21.45
CA GLN A 411 13.34 -27.62 21.99
C GLN A 411 13.79 -28.92 21.31
N ALA A 412 12.86 -29.83 21.01
CA ALA A 412 13.14 -31.05 20.26
C ALA A 412 13.47 -30.73 18.78
N ALA A 413 12.74 -29.79 18.19
CA ALA A 413 12.99 -29.31 16.83
C ALA A 413 14.35 -28.60 16.70
N LEU A 414 14.72 -27.74 17.66
CA LEU A 414 16.03 -27.08 17.69
C LEU A 414 17.17 -28.09 17.84
N ALA A 415 17.02 -29.09 18.72
CA ALA A 415 18.02 -30.14 18.91
C ALA A 415 18.20 -30.98 17.64
N GLU A 416 17.11 -31.30 16.95
CA GLU A 416 17.14 -32.02 15.67
C GLU A 416 17.80 -31.19 14.56
N PHE A 417 17.47 -29.89 14.46
CA PHE A 417 18.09 -28.96 13.53
C PHE A 417 19.61 -28.84 13.76
N GLN A 418 20.04 -28.68 15.02
CA GLN A 418 21.45 -28.62 15.37
C GLN A 418 22.20 -29.90 15.02
N ARG A 419 21.57 -31.06 15.19
CA ARG A 419 22.18 -32.36 14.90
C ARG A 419 22.33 -32.62 13.39
N LEU A 420 21.35 -32.22 12.59
CA LEU A 420 21.28 -32.57 11.16
C LEU A 420 21.93 -31.52 10.24
N VAL A 421 21.84 -30.23 10.60
CA VAL A 421 22.13 -29.14 9.67
C VAL A 421 23.34 -28.30 10.11
N MET A 422 23.60 -28.20 11.42
CA MET A 422 24.70 -27.38 11.93
C MET A 422 26.03 -28.15 11.94
N ARG A 423 27.05 -27.62 11.24
CA ARG A 423 28.42 -28.14 11.28
C ARG A 423 29.28 -27.45 12.35
N SER A 424 28.94 -26.21 12.69
CA SER A 424 29.55 -25.45 13.79
C SER A 424 28.49 -24.64 14.51
N THR A 425 28.85 -23.89 15.56
CA THR A 425 27.90 -23.02 16.25
C THR A 425 27.37 -21.90 15.36
N THR A 426 28.10 -21.47 14.34
CA THR A 426 27.73 -20.34 13.45
C THR A 426 27.49 -20.75 12.00
N HIS A 427 27.74 -22.01 11.63
CA HIS A 427 27.68 -22.45 10.23
C HIS A 427 26.78 -23.67 10.04
N ALA A 428 25.82 -23.56 9.13
CA ALA A 428 24.91 -24.62 8.70
C ALA A 428 25.13 -24.99 7.23
N VAL A 429 25.04 -26.29 6.94
CA VAL A 429 25.21 -26.83 5.58
C VAL A 429 24.15 -27.89 5.32
N VAL A 430 23.42 -27.73 4.21
CA VAL A 430 22.49 -28.73 3.68
C VAL A 430 22.98 -29.12 2.28
N ASP A 431 23.64 -30.28 2.19
CA ASP A 431 24.27 -30.78 0.97
C ASP A 431 23.82 -32.21 0.56
N HIS A 432 22.89 -32.81 1.29
CA HIS A 432 22.34 -34.15 1.03
C HIS A 432 20.90 -34.27 1.54
N ASP A 433 20.22 -35.36 1.15
CA ASP A 433 18.85 -35.68 1.59
C ASP A 433 18.75 -35.82 3.11
N LEU A 434 17.75 -35.19 3.72
CA LEU A 434 17.55 -35.17 5.17
C LEU A 434 16.18 -35.75 5.55
N ASN A 435 16.18 -36.58 6.60
CA ASN A 435 14.97 -37.12 7.22
C ASN A 435 14.78 -36.51 8.61
N PHE A 436 13.69 -35.79 8.79
CA PHE A 436 13.29 -35.14 10.04
C PHE A 436 12.25 -35.98 10.78
N THR A 437 12.21 -35.85 12.09
CA THR A 437 11.18 -36.40 12.97
C THR A 437 10.15 -35.34 13.34
N THR A 438 10.59 -34.07 13.39
CA THR A 438 9.74 -32.91 13.68
C THR A 438 9.46 -32.08 12.42
N SER A 439 8.20 -31.72 12.21
CA SER A 439 7.79 -30.89 11.06
C SER A 439 8.36 -29.47 11.16
N THR A 440 8.45 -28.91 12.37
CA THR A 440 9.02 -27.57 12.62
C THR A 440 10.48 -27.47 12.15
N ALA A 441 11.31 -28.50 12.38
CA ALA A 441 12.70 -28.48 11.94
C ALA A 441 12.82 -28.53 10.41
N ARG A 442 11.96 -29.31 9.74
CA ARG A 442 11.89 -29.34 8.26
C ARG A 442 11.49 -27.97 7.71
N ASP A 443 10.44 -27.38 8.24
CA ASP A 443 9.88 -26.13 7.71
C ASP A 443 10.85 -24.95 7.88
N GLU A 444 11.59 -24.90 8.99
CA GLU A 444 12.66 -23.92 9.17
C GLU A 444 13.81 -24.11 8.16
N VAL A 445 14.17 -25.35 7.82
CA VAL A 445 15.18 -25.62 6.77
C VAL A 445 14.69 -25.18 5.39
N VAL A 446 13.41 -25.41 5.08
CA VAL A 446 12.80 -24.94 3.82
C VAL A 446 12.75 -23.40 3.77
N ARG A 447 12.37 -22.76 4.88
CA ARG A 447 12.37 -21.30 5.01
C ARG A 447 13.77 -20.71 4.84
N LEU A 448 14.78 -21.40 5.36
CA LEU A 448 16.18 -21.01 5.20
C LEU A 448 16.68 -21.13 3.76
N TYR A 449 16.19 -22.09 2.98
CA TYR A 449 16.51 -22.15 1.55
C TYR A 449 16.01 -20.89 0.81
N ALA A 450 14.82 -20.38 1.16
CA ALA A 450 14.30 -19.16 0.57
C ALA A 450 15.23 -17.96 0.82
N ALA A 451 15.96 -17.93 1.94
CA ALA A 451 16.92 -16.86 2.23
C ALA A 451 18.04 -16.75 1.18
N THR A 452 18.36 -17.83 0.45
CA THR A 452 19.37 -17.78 -0.64
C THR A 452 18.97 -16.85 -1.79
N GLY A 453 17.68 -16.52 -1.93
CA GLY A 453 17.16 -15.62 -2.97
C GLY A 453 17.10 -14.13 -2.59
N TYR A 454 17.39 -13.78 -1.34
CA TYR A 454 17.26 -12.40 -0.83
C TYR A 454 18.61 -11.79 -0.47
N THR A 455 18.71 -10.47 -0.60
CA THR A 455 19.89 -9.67 -0.22
C THR A 455 19.84 -9.13 1.21
N SER A 456 18.66 -9.15 1.84
CA SER A 456 18.45 -8.77 3.24
C SER A 456 17.91 -9.96 4.04
N TYR A 457 18.53 -10.25 5.18
CA TYR A 457 18.24 -11.44 5.99
C TYR A 457 17.45 -11.14 7.27
N ALA A 458 17.01 -9.89 7.48
CA ALA A 458 16.35 -9.45 8.71
C ALA A 458 15.08 -10.26 9.07
N SER A 459 14.37 -10.78 8.07
CA SER A 459 13.15 -11.59 8.22
C SER A 459 13.41 -13.09 8.41
N PHE A 460 14.67 -13.53 8.37
CA PHE A 460 15.08 -14.93 8.50
C PHE A 460 15.81 -15.13 9.84
N ALA A 461 15.06 -15.64 10.82
CA ALA A 461 15.57 -15.95 12.15
C ALA A 461 15.10 -17.35 12.63
N PRO A 462 15.62 -18.44 12.05
CA PRO A 462 15.24 -19.79 12.46
C PRO A 462 15.58 -19.98 13.93
N PHE A 463 14.57 -20.39 14.73
CA PHE A 463 14.69 -20.52 16.18
C PHE A 463 15.28 -19.27 16.88
N GLY A 464 14.99 -18.07 16.34
CA GLY A 464 15.44 -16.79 16.89
C GLY A 464 16.90 -16.42 16.58
N ARG A 465 17.58 -17.17 15.70
CA ARG A 465 18.99 -16.91 15.35
C ARG A 465 19.09 -16.06 14.07
N PRO A 466 19.70 -14.86 14.11
CA PRO A 466 19.79 -14.02 12.93
C PRO A 466 20.72 -14.63 11.87
N VAL A 467 20.26 -14.64 10.63
CA VAL A 467 21.07 -15.05 9.47
C VAL A 467 21.91 -13.87 9.00
N GLN A 468 23.22 -14.08 8.80
CA GLN A 468 24.15 -13.07 8.26
C GLN A 468 24.45 -13.28 6.78
N ALA A 469 24.52 -14.54 6.32
CA ALA A 469 24.72 -14.85 4.91
C ALA A 469 24.08 -16.20 4.56
N ALA A 470 23.48 -16.28 3.37
CA ALA A 470 22.98 -17.53 2.80
C ALA A 470 23.50 -17.67 1.37
N ARG A 471 24.01 -18.85 1.00
CA ARG A 471 24.53 -19.15 -0.34
C ARG A 471 24.00 -20.48 -0.84
N ALA A 472 23.46 -20.52 -2.04
CA ALA A 472 23.09 -21.78 -2.70
C ALA A 472 24.36 -22.53 -3.16
N LEU A 473 24.30 -23.87 -3.11
CA LEU A 473 25.30 -24.80 -3.58
C LEU A 473 24.78 -25.51 -4.85
N PRO A 474 24.89 -24.89 -6.03
CA PRO A 474 24.29 -25.40 -7.26
C PRO A 474 24.83 -26.78 -7.69
N ASP A 475 26.04 -27.14 -7.27
CA ASP A 475 26.71 -28.39 -7.65
C ASP A 475 26.17 -29.65 -6.93
N THR A 476 25.26 -29.49 -5.97
CA THR A 476 24.74 -30.60 -5.14
C THR A 476 23.56 -31.36 -5.76
N GLY A 477 22.88 -30.78 -6.76
CA GLY A 477 21.65 -31.37 -7.33
C GLY A 477 20.43 -31.27 -6.39
N PRO A 478 19.27 -31.85 -6.78
CA PRO A 478 18.05 -31.72 -6.00
C PRO A 478 18.11 -32.52 -4.70
N ILE A 479 17.79 -31.87 -3.58
CA ILE A 479 17.81 -32.45 -2.23
C ILE A 479 16.40 -32.73 -1.73
N ARG A 480 16.16 -33.90 -1.15
CA ARG A 480 14.88 -34.31 -0.57
C ARG A 480 14.87 -34.15 0.94
N LEU A 481 13.87 -33.45 1.45
CA LEU A 481 13.57 -33.29 2.86
C LEU A 481 12.28 -34.07 3.18
N HIS A 482 12.38 -35.11 3.99
CA HIS A 482 11.22 -35.92 4.41
C HIS A 482 10.97 -35.78 5.91
N CYS A 483 9.71 -35.85 6.35
CA CYS A 483 9.36 -35.86 7.77
C CYS A 483 8.64 -37.16 8.13
N ALA A 484 9.03 -37.76 9.26
CA ALA A 484 8.41 -38.98 9.77
C ALA A 484 6.93 -38.75 10.07
N GLY A 485 6.06 -39.59 9.50
CA GLY A 485 4.60 -39.47 9.63
C GLY A 485 3.90 -38.78 8.46
N GLU A 486 4.65 -38.19 7.52
CA GLU A 486 4.08 -37.58 6.32
C GLU A 486 4.29 -38.43 5.06
N GLN A 487 3.27 -38.43 4.18
CA GLN A 487 3.32 -39.14 2.90
C GLN A 487 4.11 -38.37 1.82
N PHE A 488 4.31 -37.07 1.99
CA PHE A 488 4.95 -36.20 1.01
C PHE A 488 6.34 -35.75 1.48
N SER A 489 7.23 -35.49 0.51
CA SER A 489 8.57 -34.95 0.77
C SER A 489 8.76 -33.66 -0.01
N VAL A 490 9.51 -32.72 0.57
CA VAL A 490 9.86 -31.45 -0.07
C VAL A 490 11.14 -31.64 -0.86
N VAL A 491 11.17 -31.20 -2.10
CA VAL A 491 12.37 -31.30 -2.96
C VAL A 491 12.92 -29.90 -3.22
N LEU A 492 14.12 -29.64 -2.72
CA LEU A 492 14.86 -28.41 -2.97
C LEU A 492 15.66 -28.53 -4.28
N PRO A 493 15.71 -27.48 -5.12
CA PRO A 493 16.48 -27.51 -6.38
C PRO A 493 17.99 -27.67 -6.22
N SER A 494 18.54 -27.18 -5.11
CA SER A 494 19.96 -27.27 -4.77
C SER A 494 20.16 -27.21 -3.25
N GLY A 495 21.31 -27.66 -2.78
CA GLY A 495 21.77 -27.44 -1.40
C GLY A 495 22.16 -26.00 -1.13
N PHE A 496 22.49 -25.70 0.12
CA PHE A 496 22.83 -24.34 0.55
C PHE A 496 23.64 -24.33 1.85
N THR A 497 24.35 -23.23 2.08
CA THR A 497 25.10 -22.94 3.30
C THR A 497 24.63 -21.65 3.94
N ILE A 498 24.58 -21.60 5.26
CA ILE A 498 24.15 -20.43 6.04
C ILE A 498 25.15 -20.11 7.13
N ASP A 499 25.46 -18.82 7.26
CA ASP A 499 26.22 -18.25 8.35
C ASP A 499 25.27 -17.49 9.29
N PHE A 500 25.30 -17.86 10.57
CA PHE A 500 24.54 -17.23 11.65
C PHE A 500 25.41 -16.22 12.41
N GLY A 501 24.78 -15.14 12.85
CA GLY A 501 25.39 -14.06 13.63
C GLY A 501 25.44 -14.26 15.12
#